data_AF-A0AAF0F872-F1
#
_entry.id   AF-A0AAF0F872-F1
#
_cell.length_a   1.000
_cell.length_b   1.000
_cell.length_c   1.000
_cell.angle_alpha   90.00
_cell.angle_beta   90.00
_cell.angle_gamma   90.00
#
_symmetry.space_group_name_H-M   'P 1'
#
loop_
_entity.id
_entity.type
_entity.pdbx_description
1 polymer ?
#
loop_
_entity_poly.entity_id
_entity_poly.type
_entity_poly.pdbx_seq_one_letter_code
_entity_poly.pdbx_strand_id
1 'polypeptide(L)'
;MATKRDTRPRPFADDWKHRKWSELNLSQRAVMKMDFLNRSSKDYTYPKPKGKVPRMTAWDQCMHLLPTVMLPLSARWLFMQVTGWTIHPIIAYVTMVLVNVFAMTTYNHRHRAYVEKYGFLDGDVDRDALPESMTGKLLKEMMMAMLGRPLVIMLMTYDRTELPSLSWWLPLQLTVFTIIADFVYYWAHRATHEVPWLWKFHRLHHTTKHPSSYLLGFADEPQEIFDIFITPILTYLVYPLNYDTLFIWLVYYMTLEMGGHCGVRAYYPGVLVGISGTD
;
A
#
# COMPACT_ATOMS: atom_id res chain seq x y z
N MET A 1 27.66 5.70 -14.51
CA MET A 1 26.99 4.47 -14.01
C MET A 1 26.91 4.56 -12.51
N ALA A 2 25.71 4.53 -11.93
CA ALA A 2 25.54 4.42 -10.48
C ALA A 2 26.15 3.09 -9.99
N THR A 3 26.90 3.10 -8.89
CA THR A 3 27.49 1.86 -8.35
C THR A 3 26.40 0.96 -7.76
N LYS A 4 26.62 -0.36 -7.60
CA LYS A 4 25.65 -1.24 -6.91
C LYS A 4 25.30 -0.79 -5.49
N ARG A 5 26.17 -0.02 -4.83
CA ARG A 5 25.91 0.59 -3.53
C ARG A 5 24.92 1.74 -3.66
N ASP A 6 24.96 2.49 -4.75
CA ASP A 6 24.12 3.65 -4.99
C ASP A 6 22.64 3.27 -5.20
N THR A 7 22.36 2.03 -5.63
CA THR A 7 20.99 1.58 -5.97
C THR A 7 20.29 0.78 -4.88
N ARG A 8 20.96 0.44 -3.77
CA ARG A 8 20.42 -0.45 -2.71
C ARG A 8 19.96 0.32 -1.48
N PRO A 9 18.70 0.11 -1.01
CA PRO A 9 18.26 0.58 0.29
C PRO A 9 19.19 0.09 1.39
N ARG A 10 19.51 0.99 2.32
CA ARG A 10 20.39 0.74 3.47
C ARG A 10 20.25 1.88 4.48
N PRO A 11 20.71 1.70 5.73
CA PRO A 11 20.76 2.81 6.69
C PRO A 11 21.51 4.01 6.11
N PHE A 12 20.95 5.20 6.31
CA PHE A 12 21.55 6.49 5.93
C PHE A 12 21.76 6.72 4.42
N ALA A 13 21.12 5.94 3.54
CA ALA A 13 21.17 6.16 2.10
C ALA A 13 20.45 7.45 1.65
N ASP A 14 19.75 8.11 2.57
CA ASP A 14 18.88 9.25 2.34
C ASP A 14 19.49 10.61 2.71
N ASP A 15 20.81 10.70 2.86
CA ASP A 15 21.53 11.95 3.17
C ASP A 15 21.25 13.08 2.19
N TRP A 16 20.83 12.73 0.97
CA TRP A 16 20.38 13.67 -0.04
C TRP A 16 19.23 14.57 0.43
N LYS A 17 18.44 14.17 1.43
CA LYS A 17 17.35 14.96 2.03
C LYS A 17 17.83 16.21 2.77
N HIS A 18 19.08 16.23 3.22
CA HIS A 18 19.67 17.37 3.94
C HIS A 18 20.25 18.45 3.03
N ARG A 19 20.30 18.19 1.72
CA ARG A 19 20.76 19.17 0.74
C ARG A 19 19.75 20.30 0.56
N LYS A 20 20.19 21.43 0.01
CA LYS A 20 19.31 22.57 -0.21
C LYS A 20 18.21 22.19 -1.20
N TRP A 21 17.00 22.70 -0.98
CA TRP A 21 15.86 22.44 -1.86
C TRP A 21 16.15 22.71 -3.36
N SER A 22 16.94 23.75 -3.64
CA SER A 22 17.38 24.13 -4.98
C SER A 22 18.25 23.06 -5.67
N GLU A 23 18.98 22.26 -4.91
CA GLU A 23 19.88 21.20 -5.39
C GLU A 23 19.13 19.89 -5.67
N LEU A 24 17.90 19.75 -5.18
CA LEU A 24 17.08 18.56 -5.38
C LEU A 24 16.44 18.53 -6.77
N ASN A 25 16.46 17.34 -7.39
CA ASN A 25 15.72 17.11 -8.63
C ASN A 25 14.20 17.00 -8.37
N LEU A 26 13.40 16.95 -9.44
CA LEU A 26 11.95 16.91 -9.33
C LEU A 26 11.46 15.71 -8.50
N SER A 27 12.05 14.52 -8.70
CA SER A 27 11.64 13.31 -7.99
C SER A 27 11.93 13.39 -6.49
N GLN A 28 13.10 13.92 -6.11
CA GLN A 28 13.48 14.14 -4.72
C GLN A 28 12.54 15.12 -4.02
N ARG A 29 12.22 16.24 -4.69
CA ARG A 29 11.26 17.23 -4.18
C ARG A 29 9.87 16.66 -4.01
N ALA A 30 9.40 15.85 -4.96
CA ALA A 30 8.09 15.21 -4.87
C ALA A 30 8.03 14.20 -3.71
N VAL A 31 9.03 13.32 -3.58
CA VAL A 31 9.14 12.36 -2.48
C VAL A 31 9.17 13.08 -1.12
N MET A 32 9.91 14.19 -0.99
CA MET A 32 9.93 14.98 0.25
C MET A 32 8.59 15.66 0.55
N LYS A 33 7.90 16.20 -0.46
CA LYS A 33 6.59 16.86 -0.29
C LYS A 33 5.47 15.90 0.09
N MET A 34 5.56 14.64 -0.31
CA MET A 34 4.55 13.63 0.03
C MET A 34 4.52 13.30 1.53
N ASP A 35 5.54 13.73 2.31
CA ASP A 35 5.70 13.43 3.74
C ASP A 35 5.46 11.94 4.06
N PHE A 36 5.86 11.09 3.12
CA PHE A 36 5.54 9.67 3.16
C PHE A 36 6.66 8.83 3.79
N LEU A 37 7.85 9.43 3.93
CA LEU A 37 9.04 8.77 4.45
C LEU A 37 9.08 8.85 5.98
N ASN A 38 9.58 7.78 6.60
CA ASN A 38 10.02 7.84 7.98
C ASN A 38 11.16 8.87 8.15
N ARG A 39 11.26 9.44 9.36
CA ARG A 39 12.38 10.32 9.71
C ARG A 39 13.67 9.48 9.67
N SER A 40 14.76 10.10 9.24
CA SER A 40 16.05 9.42 9.26
C SER A 40 16.45 9.14 10.71
N SER A 41 17.07 7.99 10.97
CA SER A 41 17.67 7.70 12.29
C SER A 41 18.76 8.71 12.67
N LYS A 42 19.27 9.50 11.72
CA LYS A 42 20.16 10.64 12.01
C LYS A 42 19.46 11.80 12.71
N ASP A 43 18.20 12.05 12.37
CA ASP A 43 17.44 13.21 12.85
C ASP A 43 16.54 12.87 14.03
N TYR A 44 16.22 11.58 14.20
CA TYR A 44 15.24 11.12 15.16
C TYR A 44 15.69 9.83 15.83
N THR A 45 15.72 9.84 17.16
CA THR A 45 15.99 8.63 17.95
C THR A 45 14.67 7.92 18.26
N TYR A 46 14.44 6.78 17.61
CA TYR A 46 13.25 5.97 17.86
C TYR A 46 13.29 5.29 19.24
N PRO A 47 12.13 5.12 19.91
CA PRO A 47 12.06 4.37 21.16
C PRO A 47 12.56 2.94 21.00
N LYS A 48 13.35 2.47 21.96
CA LYS A 48 13.80 1.07 22.01
C LYS A 48 12.67 0.14 22.47
N PRO A 49 12.59 -1.10 21.95
CA PRO A 49 11.51 -2.02 22.24
C PRO A 49 11.51 -2.43 23.73
N LYS A 50 10.62 -1.84 24.53
CA LYS A 50 10.46 -2.13 25.97
C LYS A 50 8.98 -2.30 26.34
N GLY A 51 8.72 -3.13 27.35
CA GLY A 51 7.39 -3.33 27.93
C GLY A 51 6.43 -4.13 27.04
N LYS A 52 5.11 -4.01 27.30
CA LYS A 52 4.09 -4.71 26.51
C LYS A 52 4.03 -4.17 25.07
N VAL A 53 3.73 -5.04 24.12
CA VAL A 53 3.51 -4.65 22.72
C VAL A 53 2.13 -3.97 22.64
N PRO A 54 2.04 -2.72 22.12
CA PRO A 54 0.76 -2.04 21.98
C PRO A 54 -0.12 -2.77 20.97
N ARG A 55 -1.44 -2.70 21.15
CA ARG A 55 -2.41 -3.37 20.30
C ARG A 55 -3.13 -2.35 19.42
N MET A 56 -3.04 -2.51 18.11
CA MET A 56 -3.93 -1.84 17.15
C MET A 56 -5.01 -2.84 16.79
N THR A 57 -6.25 -2.67 17.26
CA THR A 57 -7.27 -3.70 17.02
C THR A 57 -7.74 -3.66 15.56
N ALA A 58 -8.22 -4.80 15.04
CA ALA A 58 -8.85 -4.82 13.71
C ALA A 58 -10.05 -3.86 13.65
N TRP A 59 -10.78 -3.75 14.76
CA TRP A 59 -11.90 -2.81 14.92
C TRP A 59 -11.46 -1.35 14.74
N ASP A 60 -10.36 -0.93 15.38
CA ASP A 60 -9.87 0.46 15.25
C ASP A 60 -9.44 0.80 13.83
N GLN A 61 -8.93 -0.19 13.10
CA GLN A 61 -8.54 -0.04 11.70
C GLN A 61 -9.78 0.03 10.79
N CYS A 62 -10.75 -0.88 10.97
CA CYS A 62 -12.05 -0.83 10.29
C CYS A 62 -12.74 0.52 10.48
N MET A 63 -12.92 0.94 11.74
CA MET A 63 -13.67 2.16 12.06
C MET A 63 -12.98 3.42 11.55
N HIS A 64 -11.66 3.39 11.36
CA HIS A 64 -10.94 4.49 10.73
C HIS A 64 -11.21 4.57 9.22
N LEU A 65 -11.27 3.44 8.52
CA LEU A 65 -11.44 3.37 7.07
C LEU A 65 -12.91 3.42 6.63
N LEU A 66 -13.83 2.97 7.49
CA LEU A 66 -15.25 2.85 7.17
C LEU A 66 -15.85 4.18 6.68
N PRO A 67 -15.66 5.34 7.34
CA PRO A 67 -16.19 6.61 6.83
C PRO A 67 -15.61 6.98 5.46
N THR A 68 -14.32 6.69 5.24
CA THR A 68 -13.60 6.99 3.99
C THR A 68 -14.18 6.25 2.79
N VAL A 69 -14.62 4.99 2.97
CA VAL A 69 -15.24 4.19 1.90
C VAL A 69 -16.75 4.38 1.82
N MET A 70 -17.44 4.53 2.95
CA MET A 70 -18.91 4.62 2.96
C MET A 70 -19.44 5.96 2.46
N LEU A 71 -18.72 7.07 2.73
CA LEU A 71 -19.12 8.40 2.28
C LEU A 71 -19.25 8.52 0.75
N PRO A 72 -18.24 8.20 -0.08
CA PRO A 72 -18.35 8.29 -1.54
C PRO A 72 -19.38 7.31 -2.11
N LEU A 73 -19.52 6.11 -1.53
CA LEU A 73 -20.54 5.13 -1.93
C LEU A 73 -21.95 5.64 -1.68
N SER A 74 -22.20 6.17 -0.48
CA SER A 74 -23.51 6.71 -0.09
C SER A 74 -23.84 7.97 -0.90
N ALA A 75 -22.86 8.82 -1.16
CA ALA A 75 -23.01 10.00 -2.01
C ALA A 75 -23.35 9.63 -3.45
N ARG A 76 -22.66 8.63 -4.02
CA ARG A 76 -22.98 8.08 -5.36
C ARG A 76 -24.39 7.51 -5.40
N TRP A 77 -24.77 6.70 -4.41
CA TRP A 77 -26.08 6.10 -4.33
C TRP A 77 -27.18 7.15 -4.25
N LEU A 78 -27.04 8.12 -3.33
CA LEU A 78 -28.01 9.18 -3.12
C LEU A 78 -28.16 10.06 -4.37
N PHE A 79 -27.04 10.42 -5.01
CA PHE A 79 -27.05 11.18 -6.25
C PHE A 79 -27.85 10.45 -7.35
N MET A 80 -27.56 9.16 -7.58
CA MET A 80 -28.24 8.38 -8.61
C MET A 80 -29.73 8.20 -8.30
N GLN A 81 -30.09 7.99 -7.04
CA GLN A 81 -31.49 7.85 -6.59
C GLN A 81 -32.29 9.14 -6.75
N VAL A 82 -31.73 10.29 -6.37
CA VAL A 82 -32.45 11.57 -6.36
C VAL A 82 -32.55 12.19 -7.75
N THR A 83 -31.49 12.07 -8.56
CA THR A 83 -31.41 12.75 -9.87
C THR A 83 -31.78 11.86 -11.05
N GLY A 84 -31.72 10.53 -10.88
CA GLY A 84 -31.80 9.57 -11.98
C GLY A 84 -30.58 9.59 -12.92
N TRP A 85 -29.56 10.42 -12.65
CA TRP A 85 -28.36 10.51 -13.46
C TRP A 85 -27.33 9.46 -13.05
N THR A 86 -26.55 8.99 -14.02
CA THR A 86 -25.46 8.05 -13.80
C THR A 86 -24.13 8.78 -13.63
N ILE A 87 -23.19 8.18 -12.89
CA ILE A 87 -21.84 8.74 -12.74
C ILE A 87 -20.99 8.37 -13.96
N HIS A 88 -20.27 9.34 -14.52
CA HIS A 88 -19.37 9.10 -15.62
C HIS A 88 -18.16 8.26 -15.16
N PRO A 89 -17.68 7.27 -15.94
CA PRO A 89 -16.56 6.40 -15.53
C PRO A 89 -15.30 7.17 -15.09
N ILE A 90 -14.95 8.26 -15.78
CA ILE A 90 -13.82 9.12 -15.39
C ILE A 90 -14.00 9.71 -13.98
N ILE A 91 -15.21 10.14 -13.64
CA ILE A 91 -15.50 10.70 -12.31
C ILE A 91 -15.36 9.60 -11.26
N ALA A 92 -15.95 8.42 -11.50
CA ALA A 92 -15.82 7.28 -10.58
C ALA A 92 -14.37 6.84 -10.37
N TYR A 93 -13.57 6.77 -11.44
CA TYR A 93 -12.14 6.46 -11.37
C TYR A 93 -11.38 7.50 -10.54
N VAL A 94 -11.56 8.79 -10.82
CA VAL A 94 -10.90 9.87 -10.09
C VAL A 94 -11.32 9.85 -8.62
N THR A 95 -12.61 9.65 -8.31
CA THR A 95 -13.08 9.49 -6.94
C THR A 95 -12.40 8.31 -6.26
N MET A 96 -12.31 7.14 -6.91
CA MET A 96 -11.63 5.98 -6.33
C MET A 96 -10.15 6.25 -6.05
N VAL A 97 -9.43 6.86 -6.99
CA VAL A 97 -8.02 7.22 -6.81
C VAL A 97 -7.86 8.19 -5.63
N LEU A 98 -8.69 9.24 -5.57
CA LEU A 98 -8.62 10.23 -4.49
C LEU A 98 -8.91 9.63 -3.12
N VAL A 99 -9.91 8.76 -3.02
CA VAL A 99 -10.25 8.06 -1.78
C VAL A 99 -9.12 7.13 -1.35
N ASN A 100 -8.55 6.38 -2.29
CA ASN A 100 -7.42 5.49 -2.03
C ASN A 100 -6.18 6.26 -1.56
N VAL A 101 -5.82 7.35 -2.24
CA VAL A 101 -4.70 8.22 -1.85
C VAL A 101 -4.94 8.86 -0.49
N PHE A 102 -6.16 9.33 -0.22
CA PHE A 102 -6.53 9.90 1.07
C PHE A 102 -6.38 8.86 2.18
N ALA A 103 -6.95 7.66 2.01
CA ALA A 103 -6.85 6.57 2.98
C ALA A 103 -5.38 6.19 3.24
N MET A 104 -4.59 5.99 2.19
CA MET A 104 -3.17 5.68 2.30
C MET A 104 -2.39 6.78 3.04
N THR A 105 -2.71 8.03 2.76
CA THR A 105 -2.04 9.17 3.40
C THR A 105 -2.38 9.25 4.89
N THR A 106 -3.66 9.20 5.26
CA THR A 106 -4.07 9.26 6.68
C THR A 106 -3.52 8.08 7.46
N TYR A 107 -3.51 6.91 6.83
CA TYR A 107 -3.02 5.69 7.44
C TYR A 107 -1.49 5.70 7.59
N ASN A 108 -0.74 6.24 6.63
CA ASN A 108 0.71 6.39 6.77
C ASN A 108 1.07 7.34 7.91
N HIS A 109 0.36 8.47 8.05
CA HIS A 109 0.55 9.37 9.19
C HIS A 109 0.28 8.67 10.53
N ARG A 110 -0.76 7.83 10.59
CA ARG A 110 -1.04 7.01 11.77
C ARG A 110 0.11 6.05 12.07
N HIS A 111 0.64 5.35 11.06
CA HIS A 111 1.76 4.43 11.23
C HIS A 111 3.01 5.15 11.72
N ARG A 112 3.35 6.30 11.11
CA ARG A 112 4.46 7.16 11.55
C ARG A 112 4.31 7.60 13.01
N ALA A 113 3.13 8.06 13.41
CA ALA A 113 2.85 8.44 14.79
C ALA A 113 3.03 7.25 15.77
N TYR A 114 2.64 6.04 15.37
CA TYR A 114 2.87 4.83 16.18
C TYR A 114 4.35 4.45 16.25
N VAL A 115 5.08 4.52 15.14
CA VAL A 115 6.52 4.25 15.09
C VAL A 115 7.29 5.27 15.93
N GLU A 116 6.96 6.55 15.86
CA GLU A 116 7.56 7.59 16.71
C GLU A 116 7.27 7.35 18.20
N LYS A 117 6.08 6.84 18.53
CA LYS A 117 5.68 6.59 19.93
C LYS A 117 6.21 5.28 20.52
N TYR A 118 6.27 4.21 19.73
CA TYR A 118 6.51 2.84 20.22
C TYR A 118 7.75 2.17 19.61
N GLY A 119 8.36 2.79 18.59
CA GLY A 119 9.51 2.24 17.88
C GLY A 119 9.15 1.13 16.90
N PHE A 120 10.19 0.46 16.42
CA PHE A 120 10.10 -0.71 15.55
C PHE A 120 10.19 -2.02 16.34
N LEU A 121 9.66 -3.11 15.77
CA LEU A 121 9.69 -4.43 16.41
C LEU A 121 11.13 -4.89 16.66
N ASP A 122 11.99 -4.69 15.67
CA ASP A 122 13.44 -4.91 15.67
C ASP A 122 14.21 -3.59 15.86
N GLY A 123 13.76 -2.73 16.80
CA GLY A 123 14.30 -1.37 17.02
C GLY A 123 15.76 -1.26 17.45
N ASP A 124 16.51 -2.35 17.45
CA ASP A 124 17.97 -2.36 17.66
C ASP A 124 18.77 -2.05 16.40
N VAL A 125 18.13 -2.08 15.22
CA VAL A 125 18.77 -1.78 13.94
C VAL A 125 18.03 -0.67 13.18
N ASP A 126 18.80 0.15 12.47
CA ASP A 126 18.27 1.25 11.66
C ASP A 126 17.43 0.73 10.48
N ARG A 127 16.49 1.56 10.02
CA ARG A 127 15.69 1.25 8.83
C ARG A 127 16.47 1.50 7.56
N ASP A 128 16.17 0.69 6.55
CA ASP A 128 16.67 0.93 5.22
C ASP A 128 16.03 2.21 4.66
N ALA A 129 16.89 3.11 4.22
CA ALA A 129 16.50 4.37 3.65
C ALA A 129 16.62 4.33 2.12
N LEU A 130 15.84 5.19 1.45
CA LEU A 130 15.82 5.29 0.00
C LEU A 130 17.09 5.96 -0.55
N PRO A 131 17.87 5.27 -1.40
CA PRO A 131 19.04 5.89 -2.04
C PRO A 131 18.66 6.98 -3.02
N GLU A 132 19.55 7.96 -3.19
CA GLU A 132 19.36 9.10 -4.08
C GLU A 132 18.98 8.68 -5.52
N SER A 133 19.67 7.70 -6.09
CA SER A 133 19.45 7.29 -7.48
C SER A 133 18.09 6.62 -7.71
N MET A 134 17.38 6.26 -6.63
CA MET A 134 16.16 5.44 -6.68
C MET A 134 14.88 6.25 -6.41
N THR A 135 14.96 7.56 -6.20
CA THR A 135 13.79 8.42 -5.94
C THR A 135 12.79 8.42 -7.09
N GLY A 136 13.28 8.42 -8.33
CA GLY A 136 12.41 8.33 -9.52
C GLY A 136 11.68 7.00 -9.64
N LYS A 137 12.35 5.89 -9.28
CA LYS A 137 11.75 4.55 -9.26
C LYS A 137 10.63 4.48 -8.20
N LEU A 138 10.90 4.93 -6.99
CA LEU A 138 9.90 4.96 -5.92
C LEU A 138 8.65 5.74 -6.35
N LEU A 139 8.82 6.92 -6.95
CA LEU A 139 7.68 7.69 -7.45
C LEU A 139 6.90 6.95 -8.53
N LYS A 140 7.59 6.30 -9.48
CA LYS A 140 6.94 5.49 -10.51
C LYS A 140 6.12 4.38 -9.88
N GLU A 141 6.69 3.61 -8.95
CA GLU A 141 5.99 2.55 -8.21
C GLU A 141 4.75 3.08 -7.47
N MET A 142 4.90 4.17 -6.74
CA MET A 142 3.79 4.80 -6.02
C MET A 142 2.68 5.22 -6.98
N MET A 143 3.01 5.86 -8.12
CA MET A 143 2.01 6.26 -9.12
C MET A 143 1.35 5.04 -9.78
N MET A 144 2.12 4.00 -10.11
CA MET A 144 1.56 2.76 -10.67
C MET A 144 0.63 2.07 -9.68
N ALA A 145 0.96 2.02 -8.39
CA ALA A 145 0.08 1.44 -7.38
C ALA A 145 -1.17 2.29 -7.14
N MET A 146 -1.02 3.63 -7.07
CA MET A 146 -2.12 4.57 -6.82
C MET A 146 -3.09 4.72 -7.99
N LEU A 147 -2.65 4.44 -9.24
CA LEU A 147 -3.46 4.62 -10.45
C LEU A 147 -3.81 3.28 -11.10
N GLY A 148 -2.88 2.33 -11.13
CA GLY A 148 -2.99 1.07 -11.85
C GLY A 148 -4.02 0.11 -11.27
N ARG A 149 -3.96 -0.20 -9.97
CA ARG A 149 -4.95 -1.07 -9.30
C ARG A 149 -6.38 -0.52 -9.40
N PRO A 150 -6.62 0.78 -9.11
CA PRO A 150 -7.92 1.41 -9.38
C PRO A 150 -8.36 1.26 -10.84
N LEU A 151 -7.46 1.45 -11.81
CA LEU A 151 -7.80 1.33 -13.23
C LEU A 151 -8.22 -0.08 -13.60
N VAL A 152 -7.52 -1.10 -13.09
CA VAL A 152 -7.90 -2.51 -13.29
C VAL A 152 -9.31 -2.77 -12.78
N ILE A 153 -9.62 -2.35 -11.55
CA ILE A 153 -10.96 -2.52 -10.97
C ILE A 153 -12.01 -1.81 -11.82
N MET A 154 -11.77 -0.55 -12.21
CA MET A 154 -12.69 0.20 -13.09
C MET A 154 -12.99 -0.55 -14.38
N LEU A 155 -11.95 -1.03 -15.07
CA LEU A 155 -12.08 -1.68 -16.37
C LEU A 155 -12.79 -3.03 -16.28
N MET A 156 -12.63 -3.75 -15.17
CA MET A 156 -13.24 -5.07 -14.99
C MET A 156 -14.70 -5.01 -14.53
N THR A 157 -15.08 -4.02 -13.70
CA THR A 157 -16.32 -4.11 -12.93
C THR A 157 -17.21 -2.88 -12.93
N TYR A 158 -16.74 -1.72 -13.40
CA TYR A 158 -17.56 -0.50 -13.31
C TYR A 158 -18.64 -0.44 -14.39
N ASP A 159 -19.89 -0.65 -13.99
CA ASP A 159 -21.06 -0.30 -14.79
C ASP A 159 -21.70 0.99 -14.25
N ARG A 160 -21.85 2.00 -15.12
CA ARG A 160 -22.45 3.30 -14.75
C ARG A 160 -23.95 3.21 -14.46
N THR A 161 -24.62 2.15 -14.93
CA THR A 161 -26.07 1.93 -14.79
C THR A 161 -26.41 1.21 -13.49
N GLU A 162 -25.44 0.55 -12.87
CA GLU A 162 -25.62 -0.13 -11.60
C GLU A 162 -25.61 0.85 -10.42
N LEU A 163 -26.65 0.75 -9.59
CA LEU A 163 -26.68 1.42 -8.30
C LEU A 163 -25.66 0.80 -7.35
N PRO A 164 -25.05 1.60 -6.46
CA PRO A 164 -24.16 1.06 -5.44
C PRO A 164 -24.84 -0.04 -4.63
N SER A 165 -24.19 -1.20 -4.51
CA SER A 165 -24.77 -2.37 -3.86
C SER A 165 -23.74 -3.11 -3.01
N LEU A 166 -24.12 -3.44 -1.78
CA LEU A 166 -23.29 -4.22 -0.84
C LEU A 166 -24.10 -5.41 -0.33
N SER A 167 -23.43 -6.56 -0.23
CA SER A 167 -24.01 -7.76 0.35
C SER A 167 -23.97 -7.71 1.87
N TRP A 168 -24.93 -8.36 2.54
CA TRP A 168 -24.82 -8.66 3.98
C TRP A 168 -23.61 -9.55 4.29
N TRP A 169 -23.12 -10.29 3.30
CA TRP A 169 -21.92 -11.10 3.37
C TRP A 169 -20.64 -10.32 3.05
N LEU A 170 -20.69 -8.99 2.97
CA LEU A 170 -19.52 -8.16 2.64
C LEU A 170 -18.27 -8.53 3.43
N PRO A 171 -18.29 -8.69 4.77
CA PRO A 171 -17.07 -9.09 5.50
C PRO A 171 -16.48 -10.41 5.01
N LEU A 172 -17.33 -11.42 4.77
CA LEU A 172 -16.91 -12.71 4.25
C LEU A 172 -16.38 -12.61 2.82
N GLN A 173 -17.01 -11.81 1.97
CA GLN A 173 -16.55 -11.57 0.60
C GLN A 173 -15.16 -10.94 0.58
N LEU A 174 -14.93 -9.92 1.41
CA LEU A 174 -13.63 -9.26 1.54
C LEU A 174 -12.56 -10.22 2.08
N THR A 175 -12.90 -11.06 3.07
CA THR A 175 -11.99 -12.08 3.60
C THR A 175 -11.61 -13.12 2.56
N VAL A 176 -12.60 -13.72 1.89
CA VAL A 176 -12.37 -14.75 0.88
C VAL A 176 -11.56 -14.20 -0.29
N PHE A 177 -11.91 -13.00 -0.77
CA PHE A 177 -11.17 -12.37 -1.86
C PHE A 177 -9.72 -12.08 -1.48
N THR A 178 -9.46 -11.65 -0.23
CA THR A 178 -8.10 -11.43 0.28
C THR A 178 -7.31 -12.73 0.37
N ILE A 179 -7.91 -13.81 0.89
CA ILE A 179 -7.26 -15.12 0.95
C ILE A 179 -6.88 -15.62 -0.45
N ILE A 180 -7.76 -15.42 -1.45
CA ILE A 180 -7.46 -15.80 -2.83
C ILE A 180 -6.34 -14.90 -3.39
N ALA A 181 -6.36 -13.60 -3.11
CA ALA A 181 -5.29 -12.69 -3.52
C ALA A 181 -3.94 -13.09 -2.93
N ASP A 182 -3.90 -13.39 -1.64
CA ASP A 182 -2.71 -13.86 -0.94
C ASP A 182 -2.23 -15.20 -1.51
N PHE A 183 -3.15 -16.10 -1.85
CA PHE A 183 -2.81 -17.38 -2.47
C PHE A 183 -2.18 -17.20 -3.87
N VAL A 184 -2.77 -16.35 -4.72
CA VAL A 184 -2.23 -16.01 -6.05
C VAL A 184 -0.85 -15.37 -5.91
N TYR A 185 -0.72 -14.38 -5.02
CA TYR A 185 0.54 -13.72 -4.73
C TYR A 185 1.59 -14.70 -4.22
N TYR A 186 1.24 -15.58 -3.28
CA TYR A 186 2.13 -16.58 -2.69
C TYR A 186 2.77 -17.46 -3.77
N TRP A 187 1.99 -17.98 -4.71
CA TRP A 187 2.54 -18.84 -5.77
C TRP A 187 3.44 -18.07 -6.74
N ALA A 188 3.07 -16.84 -7.10
CA ALA A 188 3.90 -15.99 -7.94
C ALA A 188 5.22 -15.62 -7.24
N HIS A 189 5.15 -15.25 -5.96
CA HIS A 189 6.29 -14.95 -5.12
C HIS A 189 7.20 -16.17 -4.96
N ARG A 190 6.64 -17.34 -4.62
CA ARG A 190 7.38 -18.61 -4.53
C ARG A 190 8.08 -18.94 -5.85
N ALA A 191 7.41 -18.78 -6.98
CA ALA A 191 8.01 -19.02 -8.29
C ALA A 191 9.24 -18.14 -8.52
N THR A 192 9.25 -16.91 -7.99
CA THR A 192 10.43 -16.02 -8.11
C THR A 192 11.64 -16.48 -7.29
N HIS A 193 11.42 -17.33 -6.29
CA HIS A 193 12.49 -17.98 -5.50
C HIS A 193 12.93 -19.32 -6.09
N GLU A 194 12.00 -20.09 -6.64
CA GLU A 194 12.27 -21.46 -7.09
C GLU A 194 12.70 -21.57 -8.55
N VAL A 195 12.27 -20.64 -9.42
CA VAL A 195 12.64 -20.61 -10.84
C VAL A 195 13.82 -19.67 -11.05
N PRO A 196 15.04 -20.16 -11.40
CA PRO A 196 16.25 -19.33 -11.44
C PRO A 196 16.16 -18.11 -12.36
N TRP A 197 15.38 -18.19 -13.44
CA TRP A 197 15.18 -17.07 -14.37
C TRP A 197 14.33 -15.94 -13.77
N LEU A 198 13.36 -16.25 -12.89
CA LEU A 198 12.49 -15.27 -12.26
C LEU A 198 13.20 -14.52 -11.13
N TRP A 199 14.16 -15.15 -10.45
CA TRP A 199 14.95 -14.54 -9.36
C TRP A 199 15.54 -13.18 -9.72
N LYS A 200 15.95 -12.99 -10.99
CA LYS A 200 16.56 -11.74 -11.42
C LYS A 200 15.66 -10.52 -11.22
N PHE A 201 14.33 -10.70 -11.21
CA PHE A 201 13.34 -9.65 -11.00
C PHE A 201 12.97 -9.45 -9.52
N HIS A 202 13.20 -10.45 -8.68
CA HIS A 202 12.87 -10.42 -7.26
C HIS A 202 14.08 -10.08 -6.37
N ARG A 203 15.31 -10.24 -6.87
CA ARG A 203 16.53 -10.00 -6.09
C ARG A 203 16.68 -8.57 -5.55
N LEU A 204 16.08 -7.56 -6.20
CA LEU A 204 16.11 -6.17 -5.73
C LEU A 204 15.26 -6.00 -4.47
N HIS A 205 14.09 -6.63 -4.42
CA HIS A 205 13.23 -6.68 -3.24
C HIS A 205 13.98 -7.26 -2.03
N HIS A 206 14.74 -8.34 -2.24
CA HIS A 206 15.60 -8.94 -1.19
C HIS A 206 16.79 -8.08 -0.75
N THR A 207 17.05 -6.93 -1.37
CA THR A 207 18.09 -6.01 -0.88
C THR A 207 17.62 -5.18 0.31
N THR A 208 16.31 -5.02 0.48
CA THR A 208 15.70 -4.37 1.65
C THR A 208 15.59 -5.39 2.78
N LYS A 209 16.27 -5.16 3.89
CA LYS A 209 16.29 -6.02 5.08
C LYS A 209 15.42 -5.47 6.21
N HIS A 210 15.35 -4.15 6.30
CA HIS A 210 14.66 -3.42 7.35
C HIS A 210 13.75 -2.37 6.72
N PRO A 211 12.70 -2.79 5.97
CA PRO A 211 11.88 -1.89 5.18
C PRO A 211 11.13 -0.87 6.05
N SER A 212 10.76 0.22 5.40
CA SER A 212 9.68 1.10 5.83
C SER A 212 8.52 0.95 4.84
N SER A 213 7.34 1.47 5.20
CA SER A 213 6.10 1.31 4.42
C SER A 213 6.22 1.66 2.93
N TYR A 214 7.16 2.56 2.58
CA TYR A 214 7.40 3.02 1.21
C TYR A 214 8.34 2.13 0.39
N LEU A 215 9.00 1.13 0.99
CA LEU A 215 9.82 0.14 0.28
C LEU A 215 9.10 -1.20 0.08
N LEU A 216 7.79 -1.25 0.39
CA LEU A 216 6.88 -2.40 0.24
C LEU A 216 7.13 -3.18 -1.07
N GLY A 217 6.92 -2.51 -2.21
CA GLY A 217 6.92 -3.15 -3.53
C GLY A 217 8.23 -3.01 -4.29
N PHE A 218 9.34 -2.71 -3.60
CA PHE A 218 10.58 -2.27 -4.25
C PHE A 218 11.30 -3.44 -4.94
N ALA A 219 10.84 -3.81 -6.13
CA ALA A 219 11.33 -4.92 -6.95
C ALA A 219 11.82 -4.42 -8.32
N ASP A 220 12.08 -5.32 -9.28
CA ASP A 220 12.23 -4.90 -10.68
C ASP A 220 10.87 -4.86 -11.38
N GLU A 221 10.78 -4.04 -12.44
CA GLU A 221 9.52 -3.67 -13.11
C GLU A 221 8.59 -4.85 -13.48
N PRO A 222 9.06 -6.02 -13.98
CA PRO A 222 8.16 -7.13 -14.28
C PRO A 222 7.44 -7.69 -13.05
N GLN A 223 8.10 -7.70 -11.89
CA GLN A 223 7.49 -8.12 -10.62
C GLN A 223 6.42 -7.09 -10.19
N GLU A 224 6.76 -5.79 -10.23
CA GLU A 224 5.81 -4.72 -9.91
C GLU A 224 4.56 -4.77 -10.79
N ILE A 225 4.72 -4.98 -12.11
CA ILE A 225 3.60 -5.09 -13.03
C ILE A 225 2.73 -6.30 -12.67
N PHE A 226 3.36 -7.44 -12.35
CA PHE A 226 2.63 -8.64 -11.96
C PHE A 226 1.80 -8.39 -10.69
N ASP A 227 2.41 -7.80 -9.67
CA ASP A 227 1.77 -7.57 -8.38
C ASP A 227 0.65 -6.51 -8.47
N ILE A 228 0.86 -5.45 -9.25
CA ILE A 228 -0.11 -4.34 -9.42
C ILE A 228 -1.28 -4.74 -10.32
N PHE A 229 -1.02 -5.42 -11.44
CA PHE A 229 -2.04 -5.66 -12.46
C PHE A 229 -2.51 -7.11 -12.50
N ILE A 230 -1.59 -8.07 -12.56
CA ILE A 230 -1.93 -9.47 -12.84
C ILE A 230 -2.55 -10.15 -11.63
N THR A 231 -2.01 -9.93 -10.43
CA THR A 231 -2.54 -10.54 -9.21
C THR A 231 -4.02 -10.19 -8.99
N PRO A 232 -4.46 -8.90 -9.00
CA PRO A 232 -5.88 -8.58 -8.86
C PRO A 232 -6.77 -9.16 -9.96
N ILE A 233 -6.28 -9.23 -11.21
CA ILE A 233 -7.02 -9.83 -12.34
C ILE A 233 -7.24 -11.32 -12.08
N LEU A 234 -6.19 -12.06 -11.73
CA LEU A 234 -6.29 -13.49 -11.45
C LEU A 234 -7.20 -13.78 -10.26
N THR A 235 -7.10 -12.99 -9.18
CA THR A 235 -8.02 -13.09 -8.03
C THR A 235 -9.47 -12.87 -8.46
N TYR A 236 -9.73 -11.83 -9.26
CA TYR A 236 -11.07 -11.54 -9.76
C TYR A 236 -11.63 -12.67 -10.65
N LEU A 237 -10.80 -13.29 -11.49
CA LEU A 237 -11.23 -14.42 -12.32
C LEU A 237 -11.62 -15.66 -11.50
N VAL A 238 -11.04 -15.83 -10.31
CA VAL A 238 -11.39 -16.93 -9.39
C VAL A 238 -12.64 -16.60 -8.57
N TYR A 239 -12.76 -15.36 -8.07
CA TYR A 239 -13.89 -14.92 -7.25
C TYR A 239 -14.37 -13.52 -7.66
N PRO A 240 -15.24 -13.43 -8.68
CA PRO A 240 -15.73 -12.14 -9.16
C PRO A 240 -16.58 -11.43 -8.10
N LEU A 241 -16.30 -10.15 -7.89
CA LEU A 241 -17.04 -9.27 -6.98
C LEU A 241 -17.45 -8.00 -7.71
N ASN A 242 -18.56 -7.39 -7.27
CA ASN A 242 -19.02 -6.15 -7.86
C ASN A 242 -18.06 -4.97 -7.60
N TYR A 243 -18.23 -3.90 -8.35
CA TYR A 243 -17.40 -2.70 -8.24
C TYR A 243 -17.32 -2.14 -6.81
N ASP A 244 -18.45 -2.04 -6.10
CA ASP A 244 -18.49 -1.44 -4.76
C ASP A 244 -17.70 -2.23 -3.73
N THR A 245 -17.79 -3.56 -3.81
CA THR A 245 -17.07 -4.46 -2.92
C THR A 245 -15.58 -4.43 -3.23
N LEU A 246 -15.17 -4.42 -4.50
CA LEU A 246 -13.76 -4.27 -4.88
C LEU A 246 -13.19 -2.89 -4.57
N PHE A 247 -14.01 -1.84 -4.62
CA PHE A 247 -13.63 -0.50 -4.17
C PHE A 247 -13.32 -0.48 -2.67
N ILE A 248 -14.18 -1.07 -1.84
CA ILE A 248 -13.90 -1.22 -0.40
C ILE A 248 -12.67 -2.08 -0.16
N TRP A 249 -12.59 -3.23 -0.85
CA TRP A 249 -11.44 -4.14 -0.76
C TRP A 249 -10.13 -3.43 -1.08
N LEU A 250 -10.06 -2.67 -2.19
CA LEU A 250 -8.89 -1.93 -2.59
C LEU A 250 -8.40 -1.01 -1.47
N VAL A 251 -9.29 -0.18 -0.91
CA VAL A 251 -8.91 0.79 0.13
C VAL A 251 -8.38 0.07 1.37
N TYR A 252 -9.03 -1.00 1.81
CA TYR A 252 -8.57 -1.78 2.96
C TYR A 252 -7.26 -2.50 2.66
N TYR A 253 -7.18 -3.20 1.54
CA TYR A 253 -6.02 -3.99 1.12
C TYR A 253 -4.77 -3.11 1.00
N MET A 254 -4.85 -1.95 0.35
CA MET A 254 -3.72 -1.03 0.22
C MET A 254 -3.18 -0.56 1.58
N THR A 255 -4.06 -0.29 2.55
CA THR A 255 -3.63 0.09 3.90
C THR A 255 -3.03 -1.08 4.70
N LEU A 256 -3.48 -2.30 4.43
CA LEU A 256 -2.92 -3.51 5.03
C LEU A 256 -1.51 -3.81 4.52
N GLU A 257 -1.31 -3.76 3.19
CA GLU A 257 0.00 -3.93 2.55
C GLU A 257 1.02 -2.94 3.11
N MET A 258 0.63 -1.67 3.20
CA MET A 258 1.46 -0.62 3.79
C MET A 258 1.78 -0.88 5.27
N GLY A 259 0.81 -1.39 6.02
CA GLY A 259 0.96 -1.73 7.42
C GLY A 259 1.88 -2.94 7.66
N GLY A 260 1.80 -3.97 6.81
CA GLY A 260 2.67 -5.14 6.89
C GLY A 260 4.17 -4.82 6.72
N HIS A 261 4.50 -3.71 6.05
CA HIS A 261 5.87 -3.37 5.68
C HIS A 261 6.43 -2.16 6.45
N CYS A 262 5.72 -1.69 7.48
CA CYS A 262 6.13 -0.52 8.24
C CYS A 262 7.07 -0.83 9.42
N GLY A 263 7.19 -2.10 9.81
CA GLY A 263 8.04 -2.57 10.92
C GLY A 263 7.63 -2.09 12.31
N VAL A 264 6.44 -1.47 12.44
CA VAL A 264 5.97 -0.88 13.70
C VAL A 264 5.91 -1.92 14.82
N ARG A 265 6.33 -1.51 16.03
CA ARG A 265 6.18 -2.35 17.22
C ARG A 265 4.73 -2.34 17.70
N ALA A 266 3.86 -3.14 17.08
CA ALA A 266 2.47 -3.31 17.51
C ALA A 266 1.93 -4.70 17.16
N TYR A 267 1.00 -5.21 17.97
CA TYR A 267 0.11 -6.27 17.53
C TYR A 267 -0.87 -5.66 16.53
N TYR A 268 -0.76 -6.10 15.29
CA TYR A 268 -1.42 -5.49 14.14
C TYR A 268 -2.11 -6.60 13.32
N PRO A 269 -3.34 -6.99 13.68
CA PRO A 269 -4.09 -8.01 12.98
C PRO A 269 -4.55 -7.50 11.61
N GLY A 270 -4.48 -8.36 10.60
CA GLY A 270 -5.00 -8.08 9.27
C GLY A 270 -6.52 -7.91 9.32
N VAL A 271 -7.01 -6.75 8.93
CA VAL A 271 -8.42 -6.35 9.02
C VAL A 271 -9.35 -7.21 8.15
N LEU A 272 -8.81 -7.76 7.07
CA LEU A 272 -9.57 -8.59 6.13
C LEU A 272 -9.54 -10.08 6.46
N VAL A 273 -8.57 -10.56 7.23
CA VAL A 273 -8.37 -12.00 7.49
C VAL A 273 -8.34 -12.38 8.97
N GLY A 274 -8.31 -11.39 9.88
CA GLY A 274 -8.30 -11.60 11.33
C GLY A 274 -6.99 -12.15 11.90
N ILE A 275 -6.01 -12.48 11.06
CA ILE A 275 -4.71 -13.05 11.42
C ILE A 275 -3.68 -11.91 11.44
N SER A 276 -2.83 -11.85 12.46
CA SER A 276 -1.68 -10.92 12.48
C SER A 276 -0.63 -11.40 11.47
N GLY A 277 -0.43 -10.61 10.41
CA GLY A 277 0.75 -10.71 9.58
C GLY A 277 1.93 -10.16 10.36
N THR A 278 2.65 -11.04 11.04
CA THR A 278 4.00 -10.78 11.51
C THR A 278 4.89 -11.77 10.80
N ASP A 279 5.37 -11.36 9.63
CA ASP A 279 6.59 -11.92 9.04
C ASP A 279 7.81 -11.25 9.70
#